data_AF-A0A4Z0Q4A7-F1
#
_entry.id   AF-A0A4Z0Q4A7-F1
#
_cell.length_a   1.000
_cell.length_b   1.000
_cell.length_c   1.000
_cell.angle_alpha   90.00
_cell.angle_beta   90.00
_cell.angle_gamma   90.00
#
_symmetry.space_group_name_H-M   'P 1'
#
loop_
_entity.id
_entity.type
_entity.pdbx_description
1 polymer ?
#
loop_
_entity_poly.entity_id
_entity_poly.type
_entity_poly.pdbx_seq_one_letter_code
_entity_poly.pdbx_strand_id
1 'polypeptide(L)'
;MSQLTLSKYLGIGREQLAYAELGTRPLPRVALLPLSRLVQALPAEALSPLAAGEAAANGGPLPELPAPAALVQRQQECLREAGQLRTELARLQIRANQSAARLVLATALRAAPPPPPAGSLQEPEAVWLGRLTRQAVAQLAAGGATAQALLGLRIRALEYEADEAHKLAVIYLQ
;
A
#
# COMPACT_ATOMS: atom_id res chain seq x y z
N MET A 1 -14.75 7.16 -18.12
CA MET A 1 -13.80 8.10 -18.75
C MET A 1 -12.49 8.05 -17.97
N SER A 2 -11.31 8.03 -18.61
CA SER A 2 -10.03 8.01 -17.87
C SER A 2 -9.67 9.40 -17.32
N GLN A 3 -8.90 9.45 -16.23
CA GLN A 3 -8.47 10.69 -15.56
C GLN A 3 -7.69 11.63 -16.51
N LEU A 4 -6.92 11.05 -17.44
CA LEU A 4 -6.19 11.81 -18.48
C LEU A 4 -7.14 12.50 -19.46
N THR A 5 -8.22 11.83 -19.85
CA THR A 5 -9.22 12.41 -20.76
C THR A 5 -10.01 13.50 -20.05
N LEU A 6 -10.34 13.31 -18.76
CA LEU A 6 -11.01 14.31 -17.94
C LEU A 6 -10.15 15.56 -17.74
N SER A 7 -8.86 15.43 -17.45
CA SER A 7 -7.97 16.58 -17.25
C SER A 7 -7.83 17.42 -18.53
N LYS A 8 -7.73 16.76 -19.69
CA LYS A 8 -7.72 17.43 -21.00
C LYS A 8 -9.03 18.17 -21.29
N TYR A 9 -10.16 17.55 -20.98
CA TYR A 9 -11.49 18.17 -21.17
C TYR A 9 -11.69 19.40 -20.28
N LEU A 10 -11.21 19.34 -19.03
CA LEU A 10 -11.29 20.45 -18.07
C LEU A 10 -10.22 21.53 -18.29
N GLY A 11 -9.24 21.30 -19.16
CA GLY A 11 -8.14 22.24 -19.42
C GLY A 11 -7.18 22.41 -18.23
N ILE A 12 -7.04 21.39 -17.38
CA ILE A 12 -6.20 21.42 -16.17
C ILE A 12 -5.14 20.32 -16.16
N GLY A 13 -4.09 20.51 -15.36
CA GLY A 13 -3.07 19.49 -15.15
C GLY A 13 -3.65 18.26 -14.44
N ARG A 14 -3.12 17.07 -14.75
CA ARG A 14 -3.56 15.80 -14.14
C ARG A 14 -3.36 15.79 -12.62
N GLU A 15 -2.28 16.39 -12.14
CA GLU A 15 -2.01 16.53 -10.70
C GLU A 15 -3.05 17.43 -10.01
N GLN A 16 -3.47 18.53 -10.65
CA GLN A 16 -4.50 19.42 -10.11
C GLN A 16 -5.85 18.72 -10.03
N LEU A 17 -6.19 17.91 -11.03
CA LEU A 17 -7.38 17.07 -11.00
C LEU A 17 -7.31 16.05 -9.85
N ALA A 18 -6.16 15.39 -9.66
CA ALA A 18 -5.97 14.45 -8.55
C ALA A 18 -6.10 15.12 -7.17
N TYR A 19 -5.52 16.31 -6.98
CA TYR A 19 -5.67 17.06 -5.73
C TYR A 19 -7.12 17.50 -5.46
N ALA A 20 -7.86 17.84 -6.52
CA ALA A 20 -9.27 18.16 -6.44
C ALA A 20 -10.15 16.95 -6.11
N GLU A 21 -9.88 15.78 -6.71
CA GLU A 21 -10.55 14.52 -6.38
C GLU A 21 -10.33 14.11 -4.92
N LEU A 22 -9.15 14.42 -4.36
CA LEU A 22 -8.82 14.17 -2.95
C LEU A 22 -9.35 15.26 -1.99
N GLY A 23 -10.00 16.31 -2.48
CA GLY A 23 -10.51 17.43 -1.66
C GLY A 23 -9.42 18.33 -1.06
N THR A 24 -8.14 18.10 -1.40
CA THR A 24 -7.00 18.85 -0.84
C THR A 24 -6.85 20.25 -1.45
N ARG A 25 -7.34 20.47 -2.67
CA ARG A 25 -7.35 21.78 -3.35
C ARG A 25 -8.61 21.98 -4.19
N PRO A 26 -9.21 23.18 -4.20
CA PRO A 26 -10.36 23.46 -5.05
C PRO A 26 -9.97 23.51 -6.54
N LEU A 27 -10.93 23.17 -7.42
CA LEU A 27 -10.74 23.30 -8.87
C LEU A 27 -10.63 24.78 -9.28
N PRO A 28 -9.76 25.10 -10.26
CA PRO A 28 -9.67 26.46 -10.77
C PRO A 28 -10.96 26.86 -11.49
N ARG A 29 -11.32 28.15 -11.40
CA ARG A 29 -12.61 28.67 -11.91
C ARG A 29 -12.86 28.37 -13.39
N VAL A 30 -11.80 28.30 -14.19
CA VAL A 30 -11.86 27.97 -15.63
C VAL A 30 -12.37 26.54 -15.90
N ALA A 31 -12.18 25.62 -14.95
CA ALA A 31 -12.62 24.23 -15.06
C ALA A 31 -14.09 24.00 -14.65
N LEU A 32 -14.72 24.99 -13.99
CA LEU A 32 -16.10 24.85 -13.49
C LEU A 32 -17.14 24.86 -14.62
N LEU A 33 -16.91 25.62 -15.70
CA LEU A 33 -17.85 25.74 -16.81
C LEU A 33 -17.94 24.45 -17.66
N PRO A 34 -16.84 23.78 -18.04
CA PRO A 34 -16.91 22.46 -18.68
C PRO A 34 -17.48 21.39 -17.74
N LEU A 35 -17.13 21.44 -16.45
CA LEU A 35 -17.62 20.50 -15.45
C LEU A 35 -19.14 20.59 -15.30
N SER A 36 -19.72 21.80 -15.24
CA SER A 36 -21.17 21.97 -15.11
C SER A 36 -21.94 21.42 -16.31
N ARG A 37 -21.39 21.53 -17.53
CA ARG A 37 -21.96 20.90 -18.73
C ARG A 37 -21.94 19.37 -18.65
N LEU A 38 -20.86 18.80 -18.10
CA LEU A 38 -20.74 17.35 -17.91
C LEU A 38 -21.76 16.86 -16.86
N VAL A 39 -21.92 17.61 -15.78
CA VAL A 39 -22.94 17.35 -14.74
C VAL A 39 -24.36 17.41 -15.32
N GLN A 40 -24.68 18.40 -16.15
CA GLN A 40 -25.99 18.51 -16.81
C GLN A 40 -26.29 17.38 -17.80
N ALA A 41 -25.25 16.76 -18.36
CA ALA A 41 -25.39 15.64 -19.30
C ALA A 41 -25.53 14.28 -18.61
N LEU A 42 -25.31 14.19 -17.30
CA LEU A 42 -25.48 12.96 -16.54
C LEU A 42 -26.96 12.74 -16.21
N PRO A 43 -27.49 11.50 -16.33
CA PRO A 43 -28.85 11.20 -15.91
C PRO A 43 -29.00 11.44 -14.40
N ALA A 44 -30.18 11.86 -13.97
CA ALA A 44 -30.45 12.24 -12.58
C ALA A 44 -30.12 11.10 -11.59
N GLU A 45 -30.23 9.82 -12.01
CA GLU A 45 -29.83 8.68 -11.17
C GLU A 45 -28.32 8.59 -10.94
N ALA A 46 -27.49 9.08 -11.88
CA ALA A 46 -26.02 9.06 -11.77
C ALA A 46 -25.47 10.20 -10.90
N LEU A 47 -26.25 11.25 -10.65
CA LEU A 47 -25.91 12.36 -9.75
C LEU A 47 -26.29 12.08 -8.29
N SER A 48 -26.96 10.94 -8.03
CA SER A 48 -27.50 10.58 -6.73
C SER A 48 -26.61 9.64 -5.90
N PRO A 49 -25.36 10.03 -5.61
CA PRO A 49 -24.79 9.73 -4.29
C PRO A 49 -24.38 10.98 -3.49
N LEU A 50 -24.55 12.20 -4.03
CA LEU A 50 -24.10 13.45 -3.38
C LEU A 50 -25.20 14.44 -3.00
N ALA A 51 -26.47 14.17 -3.36
CA ALA A 51 -27.62 14.97 -2.93
C ALA A 51 -27.97 14.84 -1.44
N ALA A 52 -27.15 14.15 -0.64
CA ALA A 52 -27.26 14.11 0.83
C ALA A 52 -26.44 15.21 1.52
N GLY A 53 -25.67 16.02 0.79
CA GLY A 53 -24.65 16.91 1.39
C GLY A 53 -25.08 18.33 1.75
N GLU A 54 -26.09 18.94 1.10
CA GLU A 54 -26.27 20.42 1.20
C GLU A 54 -27.70 20.91 1.51
N ALA A 55 -28.65 20.02 1.83
CA ALA A 55 -30.00 20.41 2.24
C ALA A 55 -30.37 20.01 3.69
N ALA A 56 -29.37 19.92 4.58
CA ALA A 56 -29.60 19.68 6.01
C ALA A 56 -28.93 20.76 6.87
N ALA A 57 -29.47 21.97 6.79
CA ALA A 57 -29.56 22.87 7.95
C ALA A 57 -30.81 22.53 8.79
N ASN A 58 -31.17 21.24 8.86
CA ASN A 58 -32.18 20.69 9.74
C ASN A 58 -31.44 19.78 10.72
N GLY A 59 -31.77 19.87 12.01
CA GLY A 59 -31.19 19.09 13.11
C GLY A 59 -31.23 17.58 12.90
N GLY A 60 -30.36 17.07 12.02
CA GLY A 60 -29.99 15.68 11.97
C GLY A 60 -29.38 15.29 13.31
N PRO A 61 -29.58 14.04 13.76
CA PRO A 61 -28.97 13.58 14.99
C PRO A 61 -27.48 13.88 14.94
N LEU A 62 -26.94 14.46 16.03
CA LEU A 62 -25.49 14.59 16.18
C LEU A 62 -24.85 13.24 15.86
N PRO A 63 -23.70 13.20 15.15
CA PRO A 63 -23.00 11.95 14.92
C PRO A 63 -22.80 11.26 16.28
N GLU A 64 -23.36 10.06 16.41
CA GLU A 64 -23.25 9.30 17.66
C GLU A 64 -21.77 9.14 18.01
N LEU A 65 -21.45 9.47 19.26
CA LEU A 65 -20.12 9.22 19.79
C LEU A 65 -19.82 7.72 19.67
N PRO A 66 -18.64 7.32 19.19
CA PRO A 66 -18.30 5.92 19.04
C PRO A 66 -18.39 5.20 20.38
N ALA A 67 -19.10 4.07 20.42
CA ALA A 67 -19.21 3.26 21.63
C ALA A 67 -17.81 2.80 22.09
N PRO A 68 -17.45 2.91 23.39
CA PRO A 68 -16.14 2.49 23.89
C PRO A 68 -15.77 1.05 23.52
N ALA A 69 -16.76 0.15 23.50
CA ALA A 69 -16.57 -1.24 23.09
C ALA A 69 -16.06 -1.37 21.64
N ALA A 70 -16.55 -0.54 20.71
CA ALA A 70 -16.11 -0.55 19.32
C ALA A 70 -14.65 -0.06 19.18
N LEU A 71 -14.24 0.92 19.99
CA LEU A 71 -12.87 1.41 20.03
C LEU A 71 -11.90 0.35 20.58
N VAL A 72 -12.29 -0.37 21.64
CA VAL A 72 -11.50 -1.49 22.19
C VAL A 72 -11.38 -2.63 21.17
N GLN A 73 -12.47 -2.97 20.47
CA GLN A 73 -12.42 -3.96 19.40
C GLN A 73 -11.44 -3.54 18.29
N ARG A 74 -11.54 -2.27 17.85
CA ARG A 74 -10.64 -1.74 16.81
C ARG A 74 -9.18 -1.78 17.23
N GLN A 75 -8.88 -1.42 18.48
CA GLN A 75 -7.53 -1.53 19.05
C GLN A 75 -7.00 -2.97 18.92
N GLN A 76 -7.79 -3.97 19.32
CA GLN A 76 -7.39 -5.38 19.26
C GLN A 76 -7.17 -5.86 17.83
N GLU A 77 -8.03 -5.45 16.89
CA GLU A 77 -7.88 -5.75 15.47
C GLU A 77 -6.55 -5.20 14.91
N CYS A 78 -6.26 -3.92 15.14
CA CYS A 78 -5.04 -3.27 14.69
C CYS A 78 -3.78 -3.95 15.27
N LEU A 79 -3.78 -4.29 16.56
CA LEU A 79 -2.65 -4.98 17.20
C LEU A 79 -2.44 -6.39 16.63
N ARG A 80 -3.54 -7.12 16.37
CA ARG A 80 -3.48 -8.46 15.76
C ARG A 80 -2.91 -8.40 14.34
N GLU A 81 -3.39 -7.46 13.52
CA GLU A 81 -2.87 -7.25 12.17
C GLU A 81 -1.40 -6.85 12.18
N ALA A 82 -1.01 -5.93 13.07
CA ALA A 82 0.40 -5.56 13.25
C ALA A 82 1.27 -6.78 13.63
N GLY A 83 0.78 -7.66 14.50
CA GLY A 83 1.46 -8.91 14.85
C GLY A 83 1.67 -9.86 13.67
N GLN A 84 0.67 -10.00 12.80
CA GLN A 84 0.78 -10.79 11.56
C GLN A 84 1.83 -10.20 10.62
N LEU A 85 1.79 -8.88 10.38
CA LEU A 85 2.74 -8.20 9.52
C LEU A 85 4.18 -8.26 10.06
N ARG A 86 4.39 -8.20 11.38
CA ARG A 86 5.73 -8.39 11.98
C ARG A 86 6.27 -9.79 11.67
N THR A 87 5.42 -10.81 11.73
CA THR A 87 5.80 -12.19 11.40
C THR A 87 6.17 -12.32 9.92
N GLU A 88 5.41 -11.68 9.02
CA GLU A 88 5.71 -11.63 7.59
C GLU A 88 7.00 -10.89 7.29
N LEU A 89 7.23 -9.74 7.93
CA LEU A 89 8.46 -8.97 7.81
C LEU A 89 9.68 -9.80 8.24
N ALA A 90 9.60 -10.49 9.37
CA ALA A 90 10.67 -11.37 9.85
C ALA A 90 10.97 -12.51 8.84
N ARG A 91 9.93 -13.12 8.26
CA ARG A 91 10.08 -14.16 7.22
C ARG A 91 10.76 -13.60 5.97
N LEU A 92 10.38 -12.40 5.54
CA LEU A 92 11.01 -11.74 4.38
C LEU A 92 12.48 -11.40 4.63
N GLN A 93 12.81 -10.89 5.82
CA GLN A 93 14.19 -10.59 6.21
C GLN A 93 15.06 -11.85 6.23
N ILE A 94 14.56 -12.95 6.80
CA ILE A 94 15.27 -14.23 6.81
C ILE A 94 15.53 -14.70 5.36
N ARG A 95 14.51 -14.65 4.50
CA ARG A 95 14.66 -15.05 3.09
C ARG A 95 15.66 -14.16 2.36
N ALA A 96 15.59 -12.84 2.54
CA ALA A 96 16.52 -11.91 1.92
C ALA A 96 17.97 -12.19 2.34
N ASN A 97 18.21 -12.43 3.64
CA ASN A 97 19.54 -12.79 4.14
C ASN A 97 20.05 -14.11 3.54
N GLN A 98 19.19 -15.13 3.44
CA GLN A 98 19.54 -16.40 2.80
C GLN A 98 19.88 -16.22 1.32
N SER A 99 19.11 -15.42 0.59
CA SER A 99 19.36 -15.13 -0.82
C SER A 99 20.65 -14.32 -1.01
N ALA A 100 20.94 -13.36 -0.14
CA ALA A 100 22.21 -12.62 -0.15
C ALA A 100 23.40 -13.55 0.11
N ALA A 101 23.32 -14.42 1.11
CA ALA A 101 24.36 -15.41 1.40
C ALA A 101 24.59 -16.37 0.21
N ARG A 102 23.51 -16.80 -0.46
CA ARG A 102 23.58 -17.61 -1.68
C ARG A 102 24.29 -16.89 -2.82
N LEU A 103 24.10 -15.58 -2.99
CA LEU A 103 24.82 -14.80 -4.01
C LEU A 103 26.31 -14.69 -3.71
N VAL A 104 26.67 -14.45 -2.45
CA VAL A 104 28.08 -14.42 -2.02
C VAL A 104 28.74 -15.77 -2.29
N LEU A 105 28.08 -16.87 -1.88
CA LEU A 105 28.57 -18.22 -2.12
C LEU A 105 28.69 -18.55 -3.62
N ALA A 106 27.67 -18.21 -4.42
CA ALA A 106 27.70 -18.44 -5.87
C ALA A 106 28.86 -17.68 -6.55
N THR A 107 29.14 -16.47 -6.07
CA THR A 107 30.26 -15.65 -6.57
C THR A 107 31.60 -16.27 -6.19
N ALA A 108 31.74 -16.73 -4.94
CA ALA A 108 32.94 -17.42 -4.48
C ALA A 108 33.20 -18.73 -5.24
N LEU A 109 32.16 -19.53 -5.48
CA LEU A 109 32.25 -20.79 -6.24
C LEU A 109 32.67 -20.55 -7.70
N ARG A 110 32.19 -19.47 -8.33
CA ARG A 110 32.64 -19.12 -9.69
C ARG A 110 34.10 -18.69 -9.77
N ALA A 111 34.63 -18.11 -8.71
CA ALA A 111 36.03 -17.67 -8.64
C ALA A 111 36.97 -18.82 -8.25
N ALA A 112 36.45 -19.89 -7.66
CA ALA A 112 37.23 -21.07 -7.32
C ALA A 112 37.67 -21.81 -8.59
N PRO A 113 38.87 -22.42 -8.59
CA PRO A 113 39.30 -23.29 -9.68
C PRO A 113 38.31 -24.45 -9.83
N PRO A 114 37.99 -24.87 -11.06
CA PRO A 114 37.05 -25.96 -11.28
C PRO A 114 37.57 -27.23 -10.60
N PRO A 115 36.71 -28.00 -9.93
CA PRO A 115 37.13 -29.27 -9.35
C PRO A 115 37.65 -30.20 -10.47
N PRO A 116 38.61 -31.10 -10.17
CA PRO A 116 39.01 -32.13 -11.12
C PRO A 116 37.76 -32.89 -11.59
N PRO A 117 37.72 -33.34 -12.86
CA PRO A 117 36.53 -33.96 -13.44
C PRO A 117 36.14 -35.21 -12.66
N ALA A 118 35.21 -35.06 -11.72
CA ALA A 118 34.54 -36.16 -11.06
C ALA A 118 33.49 -36.69 -12.04
N GLY A 119 33.47 -38.01 -12.26
CA GLY A 119 32.59 -38.66 -13.21
C GLY A 119 31.15 -38.14 -13.14
N SER A 120 30.67 -37.65 -14.29
CA SER A 120 29.27 -37.35 -14.62
C SER A 120 28.47 -36.54 -13.58
N LEU A 121 28.77 -35.24 -13.43
CA LEU A 121 27.70 -34.31 -13.10
C LEU A 121 26.71 -34.29 -14.28
N GLN A 122 25.43 -34.61 -14.03
CA GLN A 122 24.38 -34.61 -15.07
C GLN A 122 24.10 -33.20 -15.62
N GLU A 123 24.41 -32.14 -14.86
CA GLU A 123 24.28 -30.74 -15.28
C GLU A 123 25.63 -30.02 -15.13
N PRO A 124 26.09 -29.23 -16.12
CA PRO A 124 27.31 -28.46 -15.98
C PRO A 124 27.20 -27.48 -14.81
N GLU A 125 28.23 -27.43 -13.95
CA GLU A 125 28.27 -26.59 -12.74
C GLU A 125 27.91 -25.12 -13.03
N ALA A 126 28.37 -24.59 -14.16
CA ALA A 126 28.06 -23.24 -14.62
C ALA A 126 26.55 -22.98 -14.79
N VAL A 127 25.79 -23.97 -15.29
CA VAL A 127 24.34 -23.86 -15.51
C VAL A 127 23.62 -23.87 -14.16
N TRP A 128 24.01 -24.77 -13.26
CA TRP A 128 23.48 -24.84 -11.90
C TRP A 128 23.74 -23.53 -11.11
N LEU A 129 24.98 -23.02 -11.11
CA LEU A 129 25.34 -21.75 -10.47
C LEU A 129 24.56 -20.56 -11.07
N GLY A 130 24.37 -20.57 -12.40
CA GLY A 130 23.56 -19.58 -13.10
C GLY A 130 22.10 -19.57 -12.62
N ARG A 131 21.50 -20.76 -12.45
CA ARG A 131 20.14 -20.91 -11.92
C ARG A 131 20.02 -20.42 -10.48
N LEU A 132 20.96 -20.81 -9.62
CA LEU A 132 20.99 -20.43 -8.21
C LEU A 132 21.13 -18.90 -8.05
N THR A 133 21.97 -18.28 -8.87
CA THR A 133 22.12 -16.81 -8.90
C THR A 133 20.81 -16.13 -9.31
N ARG A 134 20.18 -16.57 -10.41
CA ARG A 134 18.90 -16.00 -10.87
C ARG A 134 17.80 -16.11 -9.81
N GLN A 135 17.69 -17.28 -9.16
CA GLN A 135 16.73 -17.48 -8.08
C GLN A 135 16.99 -16.55 -6.89
N ALA A 136 18.24 -16.39 -6.47
CA ALA A 136 18.60 -15.53 -5.36
C ALA A 136 18.34 -14.04 -5.67
N VAL A 137 18.66 -13.57 -6.90
CA VAL A 137 18.33 -12.21 -7.35
C VAL A 137 16.82 -11.98 -7.36
N ALA A 138 16.05 -12.92 -7.90
CA ALA A 138 14.58 -12.81 -7.94
C ALA A 138 13.98 -12.76 -6.52
N GLN A 139 14.51 -13.56 -5.58
CA GLN A 139 14.08 -13.55 -4.18
C GLN A 139 14.45 -12.24 -3.47
N LEU A 140 15.63 -11.68 -3.73
CA LEU A 140 16.02 -10.37 -3.20
C LEU A 140 15.18 -9.23 -3.77
N ALA A 141 14.80 -9.30 -5.05
CA ALA A 141 13.90 -8.32 -5.64
C ALA A 141 12.51 -8.37 -4.99
N ALA A 142 11.97 -9.57 -4.78
CA ALA A 142 10.66 -9.77 -4.13
C ALA A 142 10.67 -9.39 -2.63
N GLY A 143 11.77 -9.68 -1.92
CA GLY A 143 11.96 -9.38 -0.50
C GLY A 143 12.78 -8.13 -0.22
N GLY A 144 12.90 -7.22 -1.21
CA GLY A 144 13.84 -6.11 -1.18
C GLY A 144 13.57 -5.09 -0.08
N ALA A 145 14.52 -4.18 0.11
CA ALA A 145 14.45 -3.13 1.14
C ALA A 145 13.16 -2.31 1.06
N THR A 146 12.66 -2.03 -0.14
CA THR A 146 11.38 -1.31 -0.35
C THR A 146 10.18 -2.08 0.21
N ALA A 147 10.07 -3.38 -0.08
CA ALA A 147 8.96 -4.21 0.42
C ALA A 147 8.99 -4.29 1.96
N GLN A 148 10.19 -4.47 2.53
CA GLN A 148 10.37 -4.47 3.99
C GLN A 148 10.03 -3.12 4.61
N ALA A 149 10.43 -2.01 3.99
CA ALA A 149 10.13 -0.66 4.47
C ALA A 149 8.62 -0.36 4.44
N LEU A 150 7.92 -0.77 3.37
CA LEU A 150 6.47 -0.62 3.26
C LEU A 150 5.73 -1.39 4.35
N LEU A 151 6.13 -2.64 4.63
CA LEU A 151 5.57 -3.41 5.74
C LEU A 151 5.87 -2.75 7.09
N GLY A 152 7.09 -2.26 7.30
CA GLY A 152 7.46 -1.53 8.50
C GLY A 152 6.61 -0.27 8.72
N LEU A 153 6.35 0.49 7.66
CA LEU A 153 5.47 1.66 7.71
C LEU A 153 4.02 1.26 8.03
N ARG A 154 3.51 0.18 7.41
CA ARG A 154 2.16 -0.32 7.69
C ARG A 154 1.99 -0.80 9.13
N ILE A 155 2.99 -1.49 9.69
CA ILE A 155 3.01 -1.91 11.10
C ILE A 155 2.89 -0.67 12.01
N ARG A 156 3.73 0.35 11.79
CA ARG A 156 3.70 1.58 12.59
C ARG A 156 2.36 2.31 12.51
N ALA A 157 1.76 2.35 11.32
CA ALA A 157 0.44 2.95 11.14
C ALA A 157 -0.65 2.22 11.96
N LEU A 158 -0.62 0.88 11.99
CA LEU A 158 -1.56 0.09 12.78
C LEU A 158 -1.33 0.22 14.29
N GLU A 159 -0.07 0.28 14.72
CA GLU A 159 0.28 0.54 16.12
C GLU A 159 -0.22 1.92 16.56
N TYR A 160 -0.01 2.95 15.74
CA TYR A 160 -0.51 4.29 16.01
C TYR A 160 -2.04 4.34 16.09
N GLU A 161 -2.74 3.69 15.16
CA GLU A 161 -4.20 3.61 15.17
C GLU A 161 -4.71 2.89 16.43
N ALA A 162 -4.05 1.81 16.86
CA ALA A 162 -4.40 1.11 18.09
C ALA A 162 -4.22 2.00 19.34
N ASP A 163 -3.14 2.77 19.40
CA ASP A 163 -2.88 3.69 20.50
C ASP A 163 -3.91 4.83 20.55
N GLU A 164 -4.29 5.40 19.40
CA GLU A 164 -5.33 6.43 19.34
C GLU A 164 -6.71 5.87 19.71
N ALA A 165 -7.07 4.67 19.24
CA ALA A 165 -8.31 4.00 19.63
C ALA A 165 -8.36 3.75 21.15
N HIS A 166 -7.24 3.37 21.76
CA HIS A 166 -7.13 3.20 23.20
C HIS A 166 -7.35 4.51 23.98
N LYS A 167 -6.69 5.60 23.56
CA LYS A 167 -6.84 6.92 24.19
C LYS A 167 -8.28 7.39 24.14
N LEU A 168 -8.94 7.26 22.99
CA LEU A 168 -10.34 7.61 22.83
C LEU A 168 -11.24 6.76 23.73
N ALA A 169 -11.00 5.45 23.81
CA ALA A 169 -11.78 4.56 24.68
C ALA A 169 -11.69 4.97 26.15
N VAL A 170 -10.52 5.39 26.63
CA VAL A 170 -10.32 5.88 28.01
C VAL A 170 -11.08 7.18 28.26
N ILE A 171 -11.10 8.10 27.29
CA ILE A 171 -11.81 9.38 27.41
C ILE A 171 -13.32 9.16 27.54
N TYR A 172 -13.90 8.22 26.79
CA TYR A 172 -15.35 7.95 26.82
C TYR A 172 -15.83 7.08 28.00
N LEU A 173 -14.92 6.64 28.88
CA LEU A 173 -15.27 5.88 30.09
C LEU A 173 -15.32 6.74 31.36
N GLN A 174 -14.94 8.03 31.28
CA GLN A 174 -14.99 8.99 32.38
C GLN A 174 -16.26 9.84 32.32
#